data_AF-A0A6B2UJ25-F1
#
_entry.id   AF-A0A6B2UJ25-F1
#
_cell.length_a   1.000
_cell.length_b   1.000
_cell.length_c   1.000
_cell.angle_alpha   90.00
_cell.angle_beta   90.00
_cell.angle_gamma   90.00
#
_symmetry.space_group_name_H-M   'P 1'
#
loop_
_entity.id
_entity.type
_entity.pdbx_description
1 polymer ?
#
loop_
_entity_poly.entity_id
_entity_poly.type
_entity_poly.pdbx_seq_one_letter_code
_entity_poly.pdbx_strand_id
1 'polypeptide(L)'
;RWPGAALMLPVGAAFDVLDVAERAGRHALARLERMGLPLGPVALTPQGRAQFYVAPGSAAALPRLLARTGWDETRLDLRALGTGAYVTAPPSDRGGRGPVHWLRAPSLDTALHPPELRLLLGTLAYVAHRVQE
;
A
#
# COMPACT_ATOMS: atom_id res chain seq x y z
N ARG A 1 13.99 -5.01 26.68
CA ARG A 1 13.29 -5.51 25.47
C ARG A 1 11.79 -5.49 25.76
N TRP A 2 10.94 -5.24 24.78
CA TRP A 2 9.49 -5.13 24.96
C TRP A 2 8.76 -6.18 24.11
N PRO A 3 8.72 -7.45 24.53
CA PRO A 3 8.03 -8.50 23.78
C PRO A 3 6.54 -8.18 23.66
N GLY A 4 5.98 -8.28 22.45
CA GLY A 4 4.56 -8.02 22.18
C GLY A 4 4.16 -6.55 22.02
N ALA A 5 5.09 -5.60 22.18
CA ALA A 5 4.79 -4.19 21.88
C ALA A 5 4.59 -3.98 20.37
N ALA A 6 3.51 -3.33 19.99
CA ALA A 6 3.23 -2.98 18.61
C ALA A 6 3.78 -1.59 18.26
N LEU A 7 4.44 -1.49 17.11
CA LEU A 7 4.91 -0.22 16.56
C LEU A 7 3.91 0.30 15.53
N MET A 8 3.63 1.60 15.60
CA MET A 8 2.77 2.32 14.68
C MET A 8 3.62 3.33 13.90
N LEU A 9 3.40 3.42 12.59
CA LEU A 9 4.07 4.36 11.71
C LEU A 9 3.08 5.46 11.30
N PRO A 10 3.40 6.75 11.54
CA PRO A 10 2.60 7.85 11.00
C PRO A 10 2.77 7.93 9.48
N VAL A 11 1.67 8.17 8.76
CA VAL A 11 1.67 8.43 7.31
C VAL A 11 1.46 9.91 7.02
N GLY A 12 1.76 10.36 5.80
CA GLY A 12 1.59 11.75 5.34
C GLY A 12 2.88 12.57 5.27
N ALA A 13 3.88 12.26 6.11
CA ALA A 13 5.12 13.03 6.18
C ALA A 13 6.24 12.44 5.30
N ALA A 14 6.65 11.20 5.59
CA ALA A 14 7.71 10.52 4.86
C ALA A 14 7.19 9.64 3.72
N PHE A 15 5.97 9.14 3.86
CA PHE A 15 5.30 8.29 2.89
C PHE A 15 3.79 8.33 3.12
N ASP A 16 3.05 8.02 2.07
CA ASP A 16 1.63 7.66 2.13
C ASP A 16 1.49 6.15 1.90
N VAL A 17 0.29 5.62 2.14
CA VAL A 17 -0.01 4.21 1.88
C VAL A 17 -1.22 4.09 0.97
N LEU A 18 -1.06 3.30 -0.10
CA LEU A 18 -2.21 2.76 -0.83
C LEU A 18 -2.54 1.37 -0.28
N ASP A 19 -3.70 1.27 0.33
CA ASP A 19 -4.22 0.08 0.99
C ASP A 19 -5.27 -0.57 0.08
N VAL A 20 -5.04 -1.83 -0.30
CA VAL A 20 -5.84 -2.57 -1.29
C VAL A 20 -6.17 -3.97 -0.79
N ALA A 21 -7.21 -4.61 -1.34
CA ALA A 21 -7.53 -6.00 -1.01
C ALA A 21 -6.34 -6.94 -1.31
N GLU A 22 -6.06 -7.89 -0.42
CA GLU A 22 -4.89 -8.77 -0.49
C GLU A 22 -4.74 -9.46 -1.84
N ARG A 23 -5.83 -10.05 -2.36
CA ARG A 23 -5.82 -10.75 -3.64
C ARG A 23 -5.39 -9.82 -4.77
N ALA A 24 -6.00 -8.63 -4.88
CA ALA A 24 -5.63 -7.63 -5.86
C ALA A 24 -4.17 -7.18 -5.69
N GLY A 25 -3.76 -6.89 -4.45
CA GLY A 25 -2.41 -6.43 -4.12
C GLY A 25 -1.32 -7.43 -4.48
N ARG A 26 -1.50 -8.73 -4.17
CA ARG A 26 -0.54 -9.78 -4.55
C ARG A 26 -0.39 -9.91 -6.06
N HIS A 27 -1.51 -9.93 -6.79
CA HIS A 27 -1.48 -10.02 -8.26
C HIS A 27 -0.87 -8.77 -8.89
N ALA A 28 -1.17 -7.58 -8.37
CA ALA A 28 -0.60 -6.33 -8.83
C ALA A 28 0.91 -6.27 -8.55
N LEU A 29 1.35 -6.65 -7.35
CA LEU A 29 2.76 -6.71 -6.98
C LEU A 29 3.55 -7.60 -7.95
N ALA A 30 3.10 -8.83 -8.17
CA ALA A 30 3.75 -9.76 -9.11
C ALA A 30 3.77 -9.23 -10.55
N ARG A 31 2.80 -8.39 -10.95
CA ARG A 31 2.79 -7.76 -12.27
C ARG A 31 3.75 -6.58 -12.35
N LEU A 32 3.77 -5.72 -11.34
CA LEU A 32 4.66 -4.56 -11.27
C LEU A 32 6.14 -5.01 -11.23
N GLU A 33 6.45 -6.09 -10.51
CA GLU A 33 7.79 -6.68 -10.45
C GLU A 33 8.25 -7.17 -11.84
N ARG A 34 7.39 -7.90 -12.56
CA ARG A 34 7.68 -8.35 -13.93
C ARG A 34 7.85 -7.21 -14.93
N MET A 35 7.21 -6.06 -14.67
CA MET A 35 7.35 -4.86 -15.47
C MET A 35 8.63 -4.07 -15.14
N GLY A 36 9.36 -4.43 -14.08
CA GLY A 36 10.56 -3.71 -13.66
C GLY A 36 10.28 -2.29 -13.17
N LEU A 37 9.06 -2.00 -12.71
CA LEU A 37 8.72 -0.67 -12.20
C LEU A 37 9.36 -0.43 -10.82
N PRO A 38 9.73 0.83 -10.49
CA PRO A 38 10.25 1.15 -9.17
C PRO A 38 9.17 0.89 -8.12
N LEU A 39 9.46 -0.04 -7.21
CA LEU A 39 8.54 -0.52 -6.18
C LEU A 39 9.05 -0.18 -4.79
N GLY A 40 8.11 0.20 -3.93
CA GLY A 40 8.33 0.48 -2.53
C GLY A 40 8.12 -0.77 -1.67
N PRO A 41 8.26 -0.63 -0.34
CA PRO A 41 7.84 -1.66 0.59
C PRO A 41 6.35 -1.98 0.42
N VAL A 42 5.99 -3.25 0.64
CA VAL A 42 4.60 -3.71 0.63
C VAL A 42 4.37 -4.59 1.85
N ALA A 43 3.46 -4.18 2.73
CA ALA A 43 3.05 -4.95 3.89
C ALA A 43 1.71 -5.67 3.64
N LEU A 44 1.46 -6.76 4.33
CA LEU A 44 0.17 -7.43 4.37
C LEU A 44 -0.31 -7.48 5.82
N THR A 45 -1.50 -6.93 6.03
CA THR A 45 -2.20 -6.96 7.30
C THR A 45 -2.95 -8.28 7.49
N PRO A 46 -3.18 -8.71 8.74
CA PRO A 46 -4.02 -9.90 9.00
C PRO A 46 -5.51 -9.69 8.69
N GLN A 47 -5.92 -8.49 8.27
CA GLN A 47 -7.27 -8.21 7.77
C GLN A 47 -7.38 -8.40 6.24
N GLY A 48 -6.39 -9.00 5.59
CA GLY A 48 -6.41 -9.23 4.15
C GLY A 48 -6.24 -7.94 3.35
N ARG A 49 -5.40 -7.01 3.83
CA ARG A 49 -5.08 -5.76 3.13
C ARG A 49 -3.60 -5.67 2.80
N ALA A 50 -3.27 -5.49 1.53
CA ALA A 50 -1.92 -5.19 1.08
C ALA A 50 -1.71 -3.66 1.08
N GLN A 51 -0.65 -3.20 1.74
CA GLN A 51 -0.32 -1.81 1.96
C GLN A 51 0.95 -1.44 1.20
N PHE A 52 0.80 -0.72 0.10
CA PHE A 52 1.89 -0.21 -0.72
C PHE A 52 2.36 1.14 -0.19
N TYR A 53 3.63 1.23 0.20
CA TYR A 53 4.23 2.46 0.69
C TYR A 53 4.67 3.30 -0.52
N VAL A 54 4.14 4.52 -0.62
CA VAL A 54 4.28 5.41 -1.78
C VAL A 54 4.69 6.82 -1.34
N ALA A 55 5.10 7.66 -2.29
CA ALA A 55 5.52 9.03 -2.05
C ALA A 55 4.48 9.83 -1.25
N PRO A 56 4.91 10.71 -0.32
CA PRO A 56 3.99 11.56 0.44
C PRO A 56 3.18 12.47 -0.51
N GLY A 57 1.91 12.72 -0.16
CA GLY A 57 0.96 13.46 -1.01
C GLY A 57 0.22 12.59 -2.04
N SER A 58 0.62 11.31 -2.21
CA SER A 58 -0.08 10.35 -3.06
C SER A 58 -1.54 10.15 -2.66
N ALA A 59 -1.83 10.13 -1.36
CA ALA A 59 -3.18 9.94 -0.85
C ALA A 59 -4.12 11.07 -1.29
N ALA A 60 -3.66 12.32 -1.20
CA ALA A 60 -4.42 13.48 -1.67
C ALA A 60 -4.56 13.51 -3.20
N ALA A 61 -3.60 12.94 -3.93
CA ALA A 61 -3.61 12.90 -5.39
C ALA A 61 -4.52 11.80 -5.98
N LEU A 62 -4.86 10.76 -5.20
CA LEU A 62 -5.56 9.56 -5.69
C LEU A 62 -6.88 9.89 -6.42
N PRO A 63 -7.81 10.70 -5.89
CA PRO A 63 -9.08 10.97 -6.58
C PRO A 63 -8.87 11.59 -7.96
N ARG A 64 -7.92 12.52 -8.07
CA ARG A 64 -7.56 13.20 -9.33
C ARG A 64 -6.89 12.26 -10.32
N LEU A 65 -6.09 11.31 -9.83
CA LEU A 65 -5.46 10.29 -10.66
C LEU A 65 -6.48 9.29 -11.23
N LEU A 66 -7.41 8.81 -10.40
CA LEU A 66 -8.47 7.88 -10.81
C LEU A 66 -9.45 8.50 -11.80
N ALA A 67 -9.83 9.77 -11.60
CA ALA A 67 -10.73 10.49 -12.51
C ALA A 67 -10.24 10.51 -13.97
N ARG A 68 -8.91 10.54 -14.19
CA ARG A 68 -8.31 10.50 -15.55
C ARG A 68 -8.39 9.14 -16.22
N THR A 69 -8.58 8.08 -15.44
CA THR A 69 -8.67 6.71 -15.95
C THR A 69 -10.12 6.28 -16.18
N GLY A 70 -11.09 6.98 -15.59
CA GLY A 70 -12.51 6.60 -15.58
C GLY A 70 -12.90 5.64 -14.46
N TRP A 71 -12.03 5.48 -13.46
CA TRP A 71 -12.15 4.48 -12.40
C TRP A 71 -12.60 5.13 -11.08
N ASP A 72 -13.25 4.37 -10.21
CA ASP A 72 -13.81 4.81 -8.93
C ASP A 72 -13.20 4.00 -7.77
N GLU A 73 -12.66 4.67 -6.75
CA GLU A 73 -11.97 4.05 -5.62
C GLU A 73 -12.84 3.07 -4.83
N THR A 74 -14.12 3.38 -4.66
CA THR A 74 -15.05 2.56 -3.88
C THR A 74 -15.34 1.25 -4.60
N ARG A 75 -15.50 1.33 -5.93
CA ARG A 75 -15.66 0.16 -6.78
C ARG A 75 -14.44 -0.73 -6.73
N LEU A 76 -13.24 -0.18 -6.58
CA LEU A 76 -11.98 -0.94 -6.59
C LEU A 76 -11.50 -1.40 -5.22
N ASP A 77 -12.21 -1.06 -4.15
CA ASP A 77 -11.79 -1.30 -2.76
C ASP A 77 -10.36 -0.79 -2.47
N LEU A 78 -10.05 0.39 -3.03
CA LEU A 78 -8.80 1.11 -2.77
C LEU A 78 -9.00 2.13 -1.66
N ARG A 79 -8.00 2.27 -0.78
CA ARG A 79 -7.98 3.29 0.27
C ARG A 79 -6.63 3.98 0.27
N ALA A 80 -6.64 5.30 0.26
CA ALA A 80 -5.45 6.12 0.41
C ALA A 80 -5.32 6.58 1.87
N LEU A 81 -4.18 6.32 2.49
CA LEU A 81 -3.85 6.76 3.84
C LEU A 81 -2.74 7.81 3.75
N GLY A 82 -3.07 9.05 4.07
CA GLY A 82 -2.13 10.18 4.13
C GLY A 82 -2.15 10.84 5.51
N THR A 83 -1.79 12.12 5.58
CA THR A 83 -1.64 12.90 6.83
C THR A 83 -2.77 12.65 7.84
N GLY A 84 -2.36 12.32 9.08
CA GLY A 84 -3.27 12.07 10.20
C GLY A 84 -3.66 10.60 10.37
N ALA A 85 -3.39 9.75 9.38
CA ALA A 85 -3.53 8.30 9.53
C ALA A 85 -2.23 7.66 10.04
N TYR A 86 -2.31 6.37 10.35
CA TYR A 86 -1.18 5.55 10.78
C TYR A 86 -1.36 4.10 10.32
N VAL A 87 -0.26 3.37 10.19
CA VAL A 87 -0.24 1.94 9.87
C VAL A 87 0.58 1.16 10.89
N THR A 88 0.26 -0.12 11.08
CA THR A 88 0.99 -1.00 12.00
C THR A 88 2.28 -1.44 11.31
N ALA A 89 3.44 -1.18 11.94
CA ALA A 89 4.75 -1.51 11.38
C ALA A 89 4.96 -3.04 11.40
N PRO A 90 5.35 -3.71 10.30
CA PRO A 90 5.75 -5.11 10.36
C PRO A 90 7.04 -5.28 11.20
N PRO A 91 7.20 -6.38 11.98
CA PRO A 91 6.30 -7.50 12.18
C PRO A 91 5.34 -7.35 13.40
N SER A 92 4.85 -6.14 13.69
CA SER A 92 4.01 -5.89 14.87
C SER A 92 2.63 -6.54 14.75
N ASP A 93 2.11 -7.00 15.88
CA ASP A 93 0.73 -7.46 16.00
C ASP A 93 -0.27 -6.30 15.85
N ARG A 94 -1.40 -6.57 15.19
CA ARG A 94 -2.45 -5.60 14.92
C ARG A 94 -3.66 -5.83 15.82
N GLY A 95 -3.51 -5.53 17.10
CA GLY A 95 -4.61 -5.52 18.07
C GLY A 95 -5.17 -6.91 18.37
N GLY A 96 -4.29 -7.88 18.58
CA GLY A 96 -4.58 -9.29 18.85
C GLY A 96 -4.99 -10.11 17.61
N ARG A 97 -5.07 -9.48 16.43
CA ARG A 97 -5.52 -10.14 15.19
C ARG A 97 -4.40 -10.83 14.41
N GLY A 98 -3.16 -10.75 14.88
CA GLY A 98 -1.99 -11.33 14.24
C GLY A 98 -1.00 -10.28 13.74
N PRO A 99 0.19 -10.72 13.29
CA PRO A 99 1.23 -9.82 12.83
C PRO A 99 0.94 -9.27 11.43
N VAL A 100 1.33 -8.01 11.21
CA VAL A 100 1.56 -7.49 9.85
C VAL A 100 2.88 -8.07 9.35
N HIS A 101 2.95 -8.53 8.09
CA HIS A 101 4.19 -9.04 7.51
C HIS A 101 4.57 -8.33 6.21
N TRP A 102 5.83 -8.43 5.81
CA TRP A 102 6.27 -7.90 4.51
C TRP A 102 5.91 -8.87 3.39
N LEU A 103 5.19 -8.39 2.37
CA LEU A 103 5.19 -9.01 1.04
C LEU A 103 6.43 -8.63 0.26
N ARG A 104 6.86 -7.38 0.42
CA ARG A 104 8.14 -6.85 -0.07
C ARG A 104 8.75 -5.98 1.03
N ALA A 105 9.89 -6.41 1.57
CA ALA A 105 10.56 -5.70 2.64
C ALA A 105 11.21 -4.39 2.13
N PRO A 106 11.36 -3.37 2.99
CA PRO A 106 12.11 -2.16 2.64
C PRO A 106 13.59 -2.46 2.41
N SER A 107 14.15 -1.87 1.36
CA SER A 107 15.59 -1.55 1.26
C SER A 107 15.83 -0.10 1.71
N LEU A 108 17.09 0.27 1.95
CA LEU A 108 17.47 1.64 2.31
C LEU A 108 16.93 2.67 1.30
N ASP A 109 17.12 2.39 0.01
CA ASP A 109 16.64 3.25 -1.08
C ASP A 109 15.11 3.40 -1.04
N THR A 110 14.39 2.28 -1.00
CA THR A 110 12.90 2.30 -1.06
C THR A 110 12.26 2.86 0.20
N ALA A 111 12.97 2.87 1.34
CA ALA A 111 12.50 3.47 2.58
C ALA A 111 12.68 4.99 2.60
N LEU A 112 13.74 5.49 1.95
CA LEU A 112 14.03 6.93 1.86
C LEU A 112 13.33 7.59 0.67
N HIS A 113 13.10 6.83 -0.39
CA HIS A 113 12.54 7.30 -1.66
C HIS A 113 11.38 6.39 -2.11
N PRO A 114 10.25 6.39 -1.39
CA PRO A 114 9.10 5.61 -1.79
C PRO A 114 8.58 6.05 -3.18
N PRO A 115 8.12 5.11 -4.02
CA PRO A 115 7.75 5.41 -5.39
C PRO A 115 6.48 6.24 -5.48
N GLU A 116 6.37 6.98 -6.57
CA GLU A 116 5.21 7.79 -6.88
C GLU A 116 3.98 6.94 -7.23
N LEU A 117 2.84 7.21 -6.59
CA LEU A 117 1.62 6.40 -6.79
C LEU A 117 1.21 6.28 -8.26
N ARG A 118 1.40 7.34 -9.06
CA ARG A 118 1.06 7.34 -10.50
C ARG A 118 1.70 6.19 -11.28
N LEU A 119 2.88 5.72 -10.84
CA LEU A 119 3.61 4.63 -11.49
C LEU A 119 2.95 3.27 -11.24
N LEU A 120 2.29 3.13 -10.09
CA LEU A 120 1.70 1.87 -9.64
C LEU A 120 0.19 1.81 -9.94
N LEU A 121 -0.48 2.97 -9.90
CA LEU A 121 -1.94 3.06 -9.87
C LEU A 121 -2.61 2.38 -11.05
N GLY A 122 -2.11 2.55 -12.28
CA GLY A 122 -2.73 1.94 -13.45
C GLY A 122 -2.82 0.41 -13.35
N THR A 123 -1.76 -0.23 -12.86
CA THR A 123 -1.72 -1.69 -12.65
C THR A 123 -2.55 -2.12 -11.46
N LEU A 124 -2.46 -1.39 -10.34
CA LEU A 124 -3.23 -1.68 -9.13
C LEU A 124 -4.73 -1.59 -9.38
N ALA A 125 -5.14 -0.50 -10.03
CA ALA A 125 -6.49 -0.30 -10.51
C ALA A 125 -6.85 -1.48 -11.43
N TYR A 126 -6.16 -1.67 -12.56
CA TYR A 126 -6.44 -2.76 -13.51
C TYR A 126 -6.72 -4.10 -12.86
N VAL A 127 -5.81 -4.54 -11.98
CA VAL A 127 -5.93 -5.81 -11.28
C VAL A 127 -7.10 -5.82 -10.30
N ALA A 128 -7.31 -4.75 -9.53
CA ALA A 128 -8.42 -4.65 -8.57
C ALA A 128 -9.78 -4.85 -9.25
N HIS A 129 -10.01 -4.23 -10.40
CA HIS A 129 -11.24 -4.44 -11.16
C HIS A 129 -11.36 -5.88 -11.67
N ARG A 130 -10.28 -6.45 -12.22
CA ARG A 130 -10.29 -7.80 -12.80
C ARG A 130 -10.48 -8.93 -11.79
N VAL A 131 -10.23 -8.70 -10.51
CA VAL A 131 -10.44 -9.71 -9.46
C VAL A 131 -11.81 -9.62 -8.80
N GLN A 132 -12.62 -8.62 -9.15
CA GLN A 132 -14.01 -8.45 -8.69
C GLN A 132 -15.04 -9.06 -9.64
N GLU A 133 -14.65 -9.26 -10.91
CA GLU A 133 -15.38 -10.06 -11.91
C GLU A 133 -15.16 -11.56 -11.71
#